data_AF-A0A0A8WZL3-F1
#
_entry.id   AF-A0A0A8WZL3-F1
#
_cell.length_a   1.000
_cell.length_b   1.000
_cell.length_c   1.000
_cell.angle_alpha   90.00
_cell.angle_beta   90.00
_cell.angle_gamma   90.00
#
_symmetry.space_group_name_H-M   'P 1'
#
loop_
_entity.id
_entity.type
_entity.pdbx_description
1 polymer ?
#
loop_
_entity_poly.entity_id
_entity_poly.type
_entity_poly.pdbx_seq_one_letter_code
_entity_poly.pdbx_strand_id
1 'polypeptide(L)' 'MFVVHFYDQKNELLNQLLKRVPVVGEDLRIKGRKGKVASVTEIDEKTYHVQVALEAKAKPGVAADPGKKKKR' A
#
# COMPACT_ATOMS: atom_id res chain seq x y z
N MET A 1 -7.11 20.17 9.19
CA MET A 1 -7.54 19.27 8.10
C MET A 1 -6.42 19.31 7.06
N PHE A 2 -5.89 18.15 6.70
CA PHE A 2 -4.59 17.98 6.03
C PHE A 2 -4.77 17.21 4.72
N VAL A 3 -4.14 17.67 3.65
CA VAL A 3 -4.07 16.97 2.37
C VAL A 3 -2.94 15.95 2.46
N VAL A 4 -3.28 14.67 2.42
CA VAL A 4 -2.32 13.57 2.56
C VAL A 4 -2.24 12.82 1.24
N HIS A 5 -1.04 12.82 0.66
CA HIS A 5 -0.68 12.07 -0.53
C HIS A 5 0.04 10.78 -0.12
N PHE A 6 -0.58 9.63 -0.41
CA PHE A 6 0.02 8.33 -0.11
C PHE A 6 0.81 7.82 -1.30
N TYR A 7 2.06 7.45 -1.07
CA TYR A 7 2.97 6.89 -2.05
C TYR A 7 3.42 5.49 -1.68
N ASP A 8 3.66 4.68 -2.70
CA ASP A 8 4.46 3.46 -2.63
C ASP A 8 5.67 3.66 -3.54
N GLN A 9 6.83 3.95 -2.94
CA GLN A 9 8.05 4.34 -3.63
C GLN A 9 7.84 5.61 -4.47
N LYS A 10 7.70 5.45 -5.80
CA LYS A 10 7.47 6.52 -6.77
C LYS A 10 6.03 6.58 -7.28
N ASN A 11 5.18 5.64 -6.86
CA ASN A 11 3.79 5.54 -7.32
C ASN A 11 2.85 6.21 -6.34
N GLU A 12 2.07 7.18 -6.80
CA GLU A 12 1.00 7.78 -6.02
C GLU A 12 -0.19 6.82 -5.94
N LEU A 13 -0.58 6.44 -4.73
CA LEU A 13 -1.63 5.48 -4.46
C LEU A 13 -2.99 6.15 -4.33
N LEU A 14 -3.07 7.20 -3.50
CA LEU A 14 -4.32 7.85 -3.08
C LEU A 14 -3.99 9.21 -2.50
N ASN A 15 -4.85 10.20 -2.80
CA ASN A 15 -4.81 11.51 -2.16
C ASN A 15 -6.11 11.70 -1.38
N GLN A 16 -6.00 12.10 -0.13
CA GLN A 16 -7.15 12.26 0.74
C GLN A 16 -7.00 13.42 1.70
N LEU A 17 -8.10 14.13 1.93
CA LEU A 17 -8.20 15.13 2.98
C LEU A 17 -8.54 14.45 4.32
N LEU A 18 -7.63 14.50 5.28
CA LEU A 18 -7.74 13.84 6.57
C LEU A 18 -7.79 14.85 7.72
N LYS A 19 -8.41 14.46 8.84
CA LYS A 19 -8.40 15.29 10.07
C LYS A 19 -7.07 15.22 10.82
N ARG A 20 -6.32 14.12 10.64
CA ARG A 20 -5.00 13.88 11.25
C ARG A 20 -4.03 13.34 10.19
N VAL A 21 -2.73 13.57 10.40
CA VAL A 21 -1.67 12.97 9.60
C VAL A 21 -1.37 11.57 10.17
N PRO A 22 -1.24 10.52 9.34
CA PRO A 22 -0.83 9.18 9.79
C PRO A 22 0.56 9.20 10.46
N VAL A 23 0.79 8.30 11.41
CA VAL A 23 2.08 8.22 12.13
C VAL A 23 2.95 7.09 11.56
N VAL A 24 4.27 7.25 11.60
CA VAL A 24 5.21 6.19 11.19
C VAL A 24 4.96 4.91 11.99
N GLY A 25 4.82 3.81 11.27
CA GLY A 25 4.49 2.51 11.84
C GLY A 25 2.99 2.23 12.06
N GLU A 26 2.10 3.18 11.75
CA GLU A 26 0.65 2.94 11.78
C GLU A 26 0.24 1.94 10.69
N ASP A 27 -0.58 0.98 11.07
CA ASP A 27 -1.20 0.03 10.15
C ASP A 27 -2.41 0.68 9.47
N LEU A 28 -2.44 0.62 8.14
CA LEU A 28 -3.49 1.24 7.35
C LEU A 28 -3.85 0.40 6.13
N ARG A 29 -5.05 0.67 5.60
CA ARG A 29 -5.58 -0.05 4.44
C ARG A 29 -5.81 0.92 3.29
N ILE A 30 -4.99 0.85 2.26
CA ILE A 30 -5.10 1.70 1.07
C ILE A 30 -5.67 0.89 -0.08
N LYS A 31 -6.80 1.34 -0.63
CA LYS A 31 -7.47 0.71 -1.79
C LYS A 31 -7.64 -0.81 -1.62
N GLY A 32 -8.07 -1.23 -0.43
CA GLY A 32 -8.32 -2.64 -0.10
C GLY A 32 -7.09 -3.47 0.27
N ARG A 33 -5.86 -2.93 0.15
CA ARG A 33 -4.61 -3.61 0.51
C ARG A 33 -4.12 -3.15 1.88
N LYS A 34 -3.61 -4.09 2.68
CA LYS A 34 -2.96 -3.77 3.95
C LYS A 34 -1.58 -3.17 3.66
N GLY A 35 -1.17 -2.24 4.50
CA GLY A 35 0.15 -1.65 4.47
C GLY A 35 0.47 -0.91 5.75
N LYS A 36 1.72 -0.48 5.86
CA LYS A 36 2.23 0.21 7.04
C LYS A 36 2.90 1.52 6.63
N VAL A 37 2.71 2.58 7.40
CA VAL A 37 3.41 3.85 7.17
C VAL A 37 4.91 3.65 7.37
N ALA A 38 5.69 3.92 6.34
CA ALA A 38 7.14 3.85 6.34
C ALA A 38 7.79 5.20 6.69
N SER A 39 7.29 6.29 6.12
CA SER A 39 7.75 7.64 6.43
C SER A 39 6.67 8.68 6.15
N VAL A 40 6.81 9.84 6.80
CA VAL A 40 5.93 11.00 6.64
C VAL A 40 6.82 12.21 6.38
N THR A 41 6.56 12.92 5.29
CA THR A 41 7.26 14.13 4.89
C THR A 41 6.27 15.28 4.81
N GLU A 42 6.56 16.36 5.51
CA GLU A 42 5.83 17.61 5.39
C GLU A 42 6.31 18.37 4.16
N ILE A 43 5.37 18.73 3.28
CA ILE A 43 5.67 19.51 2.06
C ILE A 43 5.32 20.97 2.28
N ASP A 44 4.12 21.22 2.80
CA ASP A 44 3.60 22.53 3.16
C ASP A 44 2.86 22.45 4.51
N GLU A 45 2.41 23.58 5.05
CA GLU A 45 1.67 23.65 6.34
C GLU A 45 0.45 22.71 6.44
N LYS A 46 -0.14 22.34 5.30
CA LYS A 46 -1.34 21.49 5.25
C LYS A 46 -1.17 20.26 4.36
N THR A 47 -0.02 20.08 3.74
CA THR A 47 0.22 19.04 2.72
C THR A 47 1.31 18.09 3.18
N TYR A 48 0.99 16.80 3.23
CA TYR A 48 1.90 15.75 3.68
C TYR A 48 2.02 14.64 2.64
N HIS A 49 3.25 14.19 2.41
CA HIS A 49 3.56 12.99 1.63
C HIS A 49 3.85 11.84 2.57
N VAL A 50 3.12 10.75 2.43
CA VAL A 50 3.21 9.57 3.29
C VAL A 50 3.64 8.37 2.46
N GLN A 51 4.81 7.82 2.76
CA GLN A 51 5.28 6.58 2.15
C GLN A 51 4.69 5.39 2.89
N VAL A 52 4.15 4.44 2.14
CA VAL A 52 3.49 3.25 2.66
C VAL A 52 4.12 2.02 2.03
N ALA A 53 4.54 1.10 2.89
CA ALA A 53 4.92 -0.24 2.47
C ALA A 53 3.64 -1.10 2.39
N LEU A 54 3.18 -1.38 1.16
CA LEU A 54 2.05 -2.27 0.93
C LEU A 54 2.48 -3.74 0.99
N GLU A 55 1.63 -4.60 1.52
CA GLU A 55 1.83 -6.04 1.40
C GLU A 55 1.73 -6.46 -0.07
N ALA A 56 2.66 -7.30 -0.52
CA ALA A 56 2.64 -7.84 -1.86
C ALA A 56 1.31 -8.60 -2.07
N LYS A 57 0.61 -8.30 -3.17
CA LYS A 57 -0.50 -9.15 -3.61
C LYS A 57 0.07 -10.53 -3.85
N ALA A 58 -0.42 -11.54 -3.12
CA ALA A 58 -0.17 -12.92 -3.45
C ALA A 58 -0.51 -13.10 -4.94
N LYS A 59 0.50 -13.38 -5.77
CA LYS A 59 0.24 -13.81 -7.14
C LYS A 59 -0.67 -15.03 -7.01
N PRO A 60 -1.80 -15.12 -7.72
CA PRO A 60 -2.50 -16.40 -7.79
C PRO A 60 -1.46 -17.39 -8.28
N GLY A 61 -1.09 -18.33 -7.40
CA GLY A 61 -0.07 -19.30 -7.72
C GLY A 61 -0.46 -19.93 -9.04
N VAL A 62 0.48 -19.98 -9.98
CA VAL A 62 0.36 -20.88 -11.12
C VAL A 62 -0.06 -22.20 -10.52
N ALA A 63 -1.26 -22.67 -10.86
CA ALA A 63 -1.72 -23.98 -10.45
C ALA A 63 -0.72 -24.96 -11.05
N ALA A 64 0.28 -25.34 -10.27
CA ALA A 64 0.98 -26.57 -10.49
C ALA A 64 -0.08 -27.64 -10.30
N ASP A 65 -0.55 -28.21 -11.40
CA ASP A 65 -1.26 -29.48 -11.39
C ASP A 65 -0.21 -30.57 -11.63
N PRO A 66 0.45 -31.09 -10.57
CA PRO A 66 1.29 -32.27 -10.72
C PRO A 66 0.39 -33.50 -10.70
N GLY A 67 -0.25 -33.76 -11.84
CA GLY A 67 -0.50 -35.13 -12.28
C GLY A 67 -1.96 -35.56 -12.37
N LYS A 68 -2.35 -35.96 -13.59
CA LYS A 68 -3.09 -37.22 -13.80
C LYS A 68 -2.87 -37.80 -15.21
N LYS A 69 -1.93 -38.77 -15.21
CA LYS A 69 -1.89 -40.02 -16.01
C LYS A 69 -1.58 -39.96 -17.52
N LYS A 70 -0.32 -40.29 -17.82
CA LYS A 70 0.11 -41.03 -19.02
C LYS A 70 -0.75 -42.28 -19.19
N LYS A 71 -1.54 -42.36 -20.27
CA LYS A 71 -2.12 -43.62 -20.75
C LYS A 71 -1.17 -44.23 -21.79
N ARG A 72 -0.96 -45.53 -21.60
CA ARG A 72 -0.12 -46.46 -22.35
C ARG A 72 -0.65 -46.68 -23.77
#